data_AF-A0A9P0LS67-F1
#
_entry.id   AF-A0A9P0LS67-F1
#
_cell.length_a   1.000
_cell.length_b   1.000
_cell.length_c   1.000
_cell.angle_alpha   90.00
_cell.angle_beta   90.00
_cell.angle_gamma   90.00
#
_symmetry.space_group_name_H-M   'P 1'
#
loop_
_entity.id
_entity.type
_entity.pdbx_description
1 polymer ?
#
loop_
_entity_poly.entity_id
_entity_poly.type
_entity_poly.pdbx_seq_one_letter_code
_entity_poly.pdbx_strand_id
1 'polypeptide(L)'
;MLLMPMINNKKEALGSMGNDIPLACLSEFSPLLYEYFKQLFAQVTNPPIDPFREKVVMSLQCPIGPEDNILQPSSKQVHRLWLKNPVISIADLEVIKLTKHRNWAAHVIDITFPASEGIPGFLNKLKSICEEANNAARTNQIIILSDRHAGPDRVPISILLALGATHHHLIETRSRMKVALVLETGEAREVHHICVLLGYGADAICPYLALELASSLRDQGILDTTLSDEAIFQNYAQAMQTGISKVMAKMGISTLQSYKGAQIFEAVGLAEDVIEKAFKGTPSRIGGANLEMLAAEAFERHKNAYRPSPDSLILRDTGIYHWRAGGEKHLNEPASIAALQESATGNNKTAYQKYIESTMQSIRNCMLRGRLDLRTLDQPLSLDEIEPASEIVKRFATGAMSFGSISLEAHQTLAMAMNKAGGKSNTGEGGEDPERYLDPQRRSAIKQVASGRFGVTSSYLAHSDDLQIKMAQGAKPGEGGELPG
;
A
#
# COMPACT_ATOMS: atom_id res chain seq x y z
N MET A 1 -1.16 -4.88 -15.43
CA MET A 1 -0.67 -5.66 -14.27
C MET A 1 -1.69 -5.79 -13.14
N LEU A 2 -2.37 -4.71 -12.72
CA LEU A 2 -3.20 -4.76 -11.50
C LEU A 2 -4.69 -4.98 -11.77
N LEU A 3 -5.29 -4.17 -12.65
CA LEU A 3 -6.74 -4.17 -12.86
C LEU A 3 -7.22 -5.48 -13.53
N MET A 4 -6.51 -5.96 -14.55
CA MET A 4 -6.93 -7.15 -15.30
C MET A 4 -7.05 -8.41 -14.41
N PRO A 5 -6.09 -8.75 -13.51
CA PRO A 5 -6.28 -9.85 -12.56
C PRO A 5 -7.52 -9.69 -11.66
N MET A 6 -7.87 -8.47 -11.25
CA MET A 6 -9.06 -8.23 -10.44
C MET A 6 -10.34 -8.57 -11.21
N ILE A 7 -10.38 -8.26 -12.51
CA ILE A 7 -11.53 -8.58 -13.37
C ILE A 7 -11.58 -10.07 -13.73
N ASN A 8 -10.43 -10.67 -14.10
CA ASN A 8 -10.39 -12.05 -14.60
C ASN A 8 -10.44 -13.08 -13.46
N ASN A 9 -9.65 -12.84 -12.40
CA ASN A 9 -9.43 -13.82 -11.33
C ASN A 9 -10.19 -13.47 -10.05
N LYS A 10 -10.85 -12.31 -10.00
CA LYS A 10 -11.62 -11.84 -8.83
C LYS A 10 -10.74 -11.72 -7.58
N LYS A 11 -9.45 -11.47 -7.78
CA LYS A 11 -8.39 -11.38 -6.78
C LYS A 11 -7.39 -10.31 -7.17
N GLU A 12 -6.72 -9.73 -6.18
CA GLU A 12 -5.60 -8.83 -6.42
C GLU A 12 -4.44 -9.54 -7.15
N ALA A 13 -3.58 -8.76 -7.78
CA ALA A 13 -2.38 -9.27 -8.43
C ALA A 13 -1.39 -9.81 -7.38
N LEU A 14 -0.75 -10.94 -7.69
CA LEU A 14 0.38 -11.46 -6.92
C LEU A 14 1.70 -11.04 -7.56
N GLY A 15 2.72 -10.87 -6.73
CA GLY A 15 4.08 -10.51 -7.15
C GLY A 15 5.12 -11.17 -6.25
N SER A 16 6.39 -10.93 -6.54
CA SER A 16 7.53 -11.48 -5.81
C SER A 16 8.64 -10.45 -5.67
N MET A 17 9.68 -10.76 -4.89
CA MET A 17 10.77 -9.86 -4.49
C MET A 17 10.31 -8.73 -3.56
N GLY A 18 11.26 -7.93 -3.08
CA GLY A 18 10.99 -6.80 -2.19
C GLY A 18 10.58 -5.55 -2.97
N ASN A 19 9.91 -4.63 -2.30
CA ASN A 19 9.73 -3.27 -2.81
C ASN A 19 11.06 -2.52 -2.70
N ASP A 20 11.65 -2.17 -3.85
CA ASP A 20 12.93 -1.51 -3.95
C ASP A 20 12.89 -0.13 -4.61
N ILE A 21 11.69 0.43 -4.82
CA ILE A 21 11.49 1.81 -5.27
C ILE A 21 11.67 2.81 -4.11
N PRO A 22 11.83 4.12 -4.40
CA PRO A 22 11.88 5.15 -3.38
C PRO A 22 10.63 5.19 -2.51
N LEU A 23 10.78 5.67 -1.28
CA LEU A 23 9.63 6.18 -0.52
C LEU A 23 8.94 7.29 -1.33
N ALA A 24 7.62 7.45 -1.14
CA ALA A 24 6.83 8.40 -1.91
C ALA A 24 7.41 9.83 -1.88
N CYS A 25 7.88 10.28 -0.70
CA CYS A 25 8.53 11.59 -0.52
C CYS A 25 9.93 11.73 -1.16
N LEU A 26 10.51 10.64 -1.65
CA LEU A 26 11.81 10.61 -2.35
C LEU A 26 11.65 10.34 -3.86
N SER A 27 10.45 9.99 -4.31
CA SER A 27 10.15 9.70 -5.70
C SER A 27 10.21 10.97 -6.55
N GLU A 28 10.72 10.84 -7.77
CA GLU A 28 10.75 11.90 -8.78
C GLU A 28 9.51 11.84 -9.71
N PHE A 29 8.56 10.92 -9.46
CA PHE A 29 7.43 10.62 -10.34
C PHE A 29 6.07 11.04 -9.77
N SER A 30 6.05 11.90 -8.75
CA SER A 30 4.84 12.48 -8.13
C SER A 30 3.79 11.40 -7.81
N PRO A 31 4.10 10.47 -6.88
CA PRO A 31 3.21 9.37 -6.53
C PRO A 31 1.88 9.88 -6.00
N LEU A 32 0.85 9.04 -6.09
CA LEU A 32 -0.46 9.39 -5.52
C LEU A 32 -0.38 9.46 -4.00
N LEU A 33 -1.27 10.24 -3.39
CA LEU A 33 -1.27 10.50 -1.96
C LEU A 33 -1.39 9.20 -1.13
N TYR A 34 -2.02 8.16 -1.68
CA TYR A 34 -2.11 6.83 -1.07
C TYR A 34 -0.73 6.25 -0.71
N GLU A 35 0.30 6.47 -1.53
CA GLU A 35 1.62 5.86 -1.37
C GLU A 35 2.38 6.32 -0.12
N TYR A 36 1.96 7.44 0.46
CA TYR A 36 2.49 7.96 1.71
C TYR A 36 1.96 7.20 2.94
N PHE A 37 0.88 6.43 2.81
CA PHE A 37 0.26 5.70 3.92
C PHE A 37 0.69 4.23 3.93
N LYS A 38 1.31 3.79 5.03
CA LYS A 38 1.69 2.39 5.23
C LYS A 38 0.70 1.72 6.17
N GLN A 39 0.16 0.58 5.73
CA GLN A 39 -0.78 -0.22 6.53
C GLN A 39 -0.10 -0.66 7.82
N LEU A 40 -0.74 -0.36 8.96
CA LEU A 40 -0.31 -0.93 10.23
C LEU A 40 -0.77 -2.40 10.30
N PHE A 41 -0.03 -3.19 11.07
CA PHE A 41 -0.32 -4.60 11.31
C PHE A 41 -0.05 -4.94 12.78
N ALA A 42 -0.74 -5.96 13.28
CA ALA A 42 -0.56 -6.44 14.63
C ALA A 42 0.70 -7.30 14.73
N GLN A 43 1.48 -7.09 15.79
CA GLN A 43 2.63 -7.92 16.10
C GLN A 43 2.73 -8.11 17.61
N VAL A 44 2.73 -9.37 18.07
CA VAL A 44 2.82 -9.79 19.47
C VAL A 44 1.61 -9.40 20.34
N THR A 45 1.22 -8.13 20.37
CA THR A 45 0.15 -7.59 21.24
C THR A 45 -1.21 -8.24 21.02
N ASN A 46 -1.52 -8.54 19.77
CA ASN A 46 -2.74 -9.20 19.35
C ASN A 46 -2.46 -9.99 18.05
N PRO A 47 -3.19 -11.09 17.80
CA PRO A 47 -3.00 -11.88 16.60
C PRO A 47 -3.74 -11.28 15.38
N PRO A 48 -3.20 -11.43 14.15
CA PRO A 48 -3.99 -11.28 12.93
C PRO A 48 -5.00 -12.42 12.78
N ILE A 49 -5.97 -12.25 11.86
CA ILE A 49 -7.01 -13.24 11.53
C ILE A 49 -6.68 -13.91 10.19
N ASP A 50 -7.15 -15.14 9.95
CA ASP A 50 -7.11 -15.74 8.61
C ASP A 50 -8.37 -15.33 7.80
N PRO A 51 -8.26 -14.41 6.83
CA PRO A 51 -9.43 -13.88 6.11
C PRO A 51 -10.10 -14.90 5.17
N PHE A 52 -9.46 -16.05 4.94
CA PHE A 52 -9.97 -17.10 4.06
C PHE A 52 -10.60 -18.23 4.87
N ARG A 53 -9.88 -18.76 5.86
CA ARG A 53 -10.34 -19.88 6.70
C ARG A 53 -11.34 -19.44 7.76
N GLU A 54 -11.18 -18.23 8.29
CA GLU A 54 -12.05 -17.66 9.33
C GLU A 54 -13.01 -16.61 8.75
N LYS A 55 -13.32 -16.70 7.45
CA LYS A 55 -14.21 -15.75 6.75
C LYS A 55 -15.57 -15.56 7.45
N VAL A 56 -16.08 -16.57 8.15
CA VAL A 56 -17.37 -16.52 8.85
C VAL A 56 -17.44 -15.43 9.93
N VAL A 57 -16.30 -15.06 10.54
CA VAL A 57 -16.26 -13.98 11.54
C VAL A 57 -16.04 -12.60 10.93
N MET A 58 -15.73 -12.53 9.63
CA MET A 58 -15.45 -11.28 8.94
C MET A 58 -16.69 -10.71 8.24
N SER A 59 -16.84 -9.39 8.28
CA SER A 59 -17.93 -8.70 7.58
C SER A 59 -17.49 -7.37 6.99
N LEU A 60 -17.78 -7.18 5.70
CA LEU A 60 -17.73 -5.88 5.04
C LEU A 60 -19.09 -5.18 5.00
N GLN A 61 -20.13 -5.80 5.54
CA GLN A 61 -21.45 -5.18 5.58
C GLN A 61 -21.40 -4.00 6.54
N CYS A 62 -21.85 -2.85 6.07
CA CYS A 62 -21.84 -1.64 6.87
C CYS A 62 -23.13 -0.85 6.62
N PRO A 63 -23.86 -0.47 7.68
CA PRO A 63 -24.87 0.56 7.53
C PRO A 63 -24.17 1.89 7.18
N ILE A 64 -24.80 2.75 6.39
CA ILE A 64 -24.33 4.11 6.08
C ILE A 64 -25.47 5.12 6.20
N GLY A 65 -25.11 6.39 6.35
CA GLY A 65 -26.07 7.48 6.53
C GLY A 65 -26.17 7.95 7.98
N PRO A 66 -27.16 8.80 8.27
CA PRO A 66 -27.32 9.44 9.56
C PRO A 66 -27.48 8.43 10.69
N GLU A 67 -26.82 8.71 11.81
CA GLU A 67 -26.92 7.93 13.04
C GLU A 67 -27.83 8.66 14.03
N ASP A 68 -28.78 7.94 14.62
CA ASP A 68 -29.61 8.47 15.70
C ASP A 68 -28.94 8.22 17.07
N ASN A 69 -29.48 8.85 18.11
CA ASN A 69 -28.96 8.78 19.47
C ASN A 69 -28.83 7.33 19.96
N ILE A 70 -27.60 6.88 20.21
CA ILE A 70 -27.31 5.53 20.72
C ILE A 70 -27.82 5.30 22.15
N LEU A 71 -28.04 6.37 22.92
CA LEU A 71 -28.51 6.30 24.31
C LEU A 71 -30.02 6.10 24.42
N GLN A 72 -30.77 6.27 23.33
CA GLN A 72 -32.22 6.16 23.30
C GLN A 72 -32.64 5.10 22.26
N PRO A 73 -33.18 3.94 22.69
CA PRO A 73 -33.70 2.94 21.77
C PRO A 73 -34.79 3.54 20.87
N SER A 74 -34.57 3.50 19.55
CA SER A 74 -35.45 4.15 18.57
C SER A 74 -35.38 3.41 17.24
N SER A 75 -36.52 3.25 16.55
CA SER A 75 -36.56 2.65 15.21
C SER A 75 -35.75 3.44 14.18
N LYS A 76 -35.49 4.72 14.44
CA LYS A 76 -34.64 5.55 13.60
C LYS A 76 -33.18 5.07 13.56
N GLN A 77 -32.71 4.33 14.57
CA GLN A 77 -31.35 3.77 14.59
C GLN A 77 -31.11 2.78 13.43
N VAL A 78 -32.16 2.13 12.92
CA VAL A 78 -32.08 1.23 11.77
C VAL A 78 -32.48 1.89 10.45
N HIS A 79 -32.75 3.19 10.43
CA HIS A 79 -32.99 3.96 9.21
C HIS A 79 -31.65 4.29 8.54
N ARG A 80 -30.90 3.27 8.13
CA ARG A 80 -29.59 3.36 7.49
C ARG A 80 -29.65 2.63 6.14
N LEU A 81 -28.83 3.06 5.17
CA LEU A 81 -28.63 2.26 3.95
C LEU A 81 -27.67 1.12 4.28
N TRP A 82 -28.10 -0.13 4.07
CA TRP A 82 -27.28 -1.30 4.36
C TRP A 82 -26.48 -1.71 3.13
N LEU A 83 -25.19 -1.42 3.13
CA LEU A 83 -24.30 -1.83 2.04
C LEU A 83 -23.67 -3.18 2.36
N LYS A 84 -23.70 -4.09 1.38
CA LYS A 84 -23.02 -5.38 1.47
C LYS A 84 -21.51 -5.27 1.23
N ASN A 85 -21.13 -4.29 0.41
CA ASN A 85 -19.75 -3.97 0.03
C ASN A 85 -19.59 -2.44 0.07
N PRO A 86 -18.48 -1.90 0.58
CA PRO A 86 -18.18 -0.47 0.49
C PRO A 86 -17.99 0.03 -0.94
N VAL A 87 -17.61 -0.85 -1.87
CA VAL A 87 -17.48 -0.52 -3.29
C VAL A 87 -18.84 -0.67 -3.96
N ILE A 88 -19.29 0.40 -4.63
CA ILE A 88 -20.59 0.48 -5.31
C ILE A 88 -20.40 0.69 -6.81
N SER A 89 -21.39 0.28 -7.60
CA SER A 89 -21.37 0.45 -9.06
C SER A 89 -21.69 1.90 -9.45
N ILE A 90 -21.44 2.24 -10.72
CA ILE A 90 -21.86 3.52 -11.29
C ILE A 90 -23.39 3.66 -11.23
N ALA A 91 -24.12 2.58 -11.51
CA ALA A 91 -25.59 2.58 -11.42
C ALA A 91 -26.10 2.80 -9.99
N ASP A 92 -25.48 2.14 -9.00
CA ASP A 92 -25.82 2.34 -7.58
C ASP A 92 -25.58 3.80 -7.16
N LEU A 93 -24.49 4.41 -7.61
CA LEU A 93 -24.19 5.80 -7.33
C LEU A 93 -25.27 6.74 -7.90
N GLU A 94 -25.73 6.51 -9.14
CA GLU A 94 -26.80 7.31 -9.74
C GLU A 94 -28.12 7.18 -8.97
N VAL A 95 -28.44 5.97 -8.48
CA VAL A 95 -29.59 5.76 -7.59
C VAL A 95 -29.43 6.54 -6.28
N ILE A 96 -28.24 6.56 -5.70
CA ILE A 96 -27.94 7.31 -4.48
C ILE A 96 -28.07 8.82 -4.70
N LYS A 97 -27.56 9.36 -5.83
CA LYS A 97 -27.70 10.77 -6.22
C LYS A 97 -29.16 11.21 -6.27
N LEU A 98 -30.05 10.33 -6.75
CA LEU A 98 -31.48 10.61 -6.94
C LEU A 98 -32.36 10.17 -5.76
N THR A 99 -31.78 9.76 -4.64
CA THR A 99 -32.56 9.22 -3.52
C THR A 99 -33.57 10.23 -2.98
N LYS A 100 -34.79 9.75 -2.71
CA LYS A 100 -35.85 10.44 -1.96
C LYS A 100 -36.41 9.57 -0.84
N HIS A 101 -35.80 8.40 -0.63
CA HIS A 101 -36.27 7.44 0.35
C HIS A 101 -36.17 8.05 1.75
N ARG A 102 -37.27 8.02 2.53
CA ARG A 102 -37.32 8.59 3.90
C ARG A 102 -36.98 10.09 3.97
N ASN A 103 -37.31 10.84 2.92
CA ASN A 103 -36.97 12.25 2.77
C ASN A 103 -35.45 12.52 2.78
N TRP A 104 -34.65 11.51 2.44
CA TRP A 104 -33.22 11.71 2.26
C TRP A 104 -32.97 12.48 0.98
N ALA A 105 -31.94 13.32 1.03
CA ALA A 105 -31.38 13.97 -0.13
C ALA A 105 -29.86 13.75 -0.17
N ALA A 106 -29.32 13.68 -1.39
CA ALA A 106 -27.90 13.65 -1.66
C ALA A 106 -27.45 15.00 -2.22
N HIS A 107 -26.29 15.47 -1.79
CA HIS A 107 -25.63 16.67 -2.32
C HIS A 107 -24.28 16.29 -2.92
N VAL A 108 -24.08 16.59 -4.21
CA VAL A 108 -22.82 16.33 -4.91
C VAL A 108 -21.94 17.57 -4.81
N ILE A 109 -20.76 17.41 -4.22
CA ILE A 109 -19.71 18.43 -4.14
C ILE A 109 -18.68 18.12 -5.20
N ASP A 110 -18.57 19.00 -6.17
CA ASP A 110 -17.49 18.99 -7.15
C ASP A 110 -16.17 19.32 -6.45
N ILE A 111 -15.20 18.39 -6.46
CA ILE A 111 -13.88 18.59 -5.85
C ILE A 111 -12.81 19.07 -6.85
N THR A 112 -13.23 19.56 -8.00
CA THR A 112 -12.37 20.16 -9.02
C THR A 112 -12.39 21.68 -8.96
N PHE A 113 -11.34 22.32 -9.49
CA PHE A 113 -11.21 23.78 -9.55
C PHE A 113 -10.53 24.23 -10.85
N PRO A 114 -10.72 25.49 -11.28
CA PRO A 114 -10.12 25.99 -12.51
C PRO A 114 -8.59 25.94 -12.50
N ALA A 115 -7.99 25.38 -13.54
CA ALA A 115 -6.53 25.28 -13.69
C ALA A 115 -5.84 26.66 -13.67
N SER A 116 -6.56 27.72 -14.09
CA SER A 116 -6.07 29.10 -14.07
C SER A 116 -5.81 29.67 -12.67
N GLU A 117 -6.39 29.09 -11.62
CA GLU A 117 -6.25 29.59 -10.24
C GLU A 117 -4.96 29.12 -9.56
N GLY A 118 -4.21 28.20 -10.17
CA GLY A 118 -2.92 27.71 -9.65
C GLY A 118 -3.00 27.09 -8.25
N ILE A 119 -1.87 27.07 -7.55
CA ILE A 119 -1.75 26.54 -6.19
C ILE A 119 -2.70 27.24 -5.19
N PRO A 120 -2.90 28.57 -5.22
CA PRO A 120 -3.89 29.23 -4.34
C PRO A 120 -5.31 28.71 -4.54
N GLY A 121 -5.72 28.42 -5.79
CA GLY A 121 -7.00 27.80 -6.11
C GLY A 121 -7.20 26.45 -5.44
N PHE A 122 -6.15 25.63 -5.39
CA PHE A 122 -6.18 24.32 -4.72
C PHE A 122 -6.52 24.45 -3.23
N LEU A 123 -5.81 25.34 -2.51
CA LEU A 123 -6.02 25.55 -1.07
C LEU A 123 -7.40 26.14 -0.78
N ASN A 124 -7.83 27.11 -1.58
CA ASN A 124 -9.14 27.73 -1.46
C ASN A 124 -10.26 26.72 -1.74
N LYS A 125 -10.12 25.88 -2.77
CA LYS A 125 -11.10 24.85 -3.10
C LYS A 125 -11.19 23.81 -1.99
N LEU A 126 -10.06 23.38 -1.40
CA LEU A 126 -10.06 22.46 -0.27
C LEU A 126 -10.87 23.02 0.92
N LYS A 127 -10.69 24.31 1.24
CA LYS A 127 -11.48 25.00 2.27
C LYS A 127 -12.96 25.07 1.91
N SER A 128 -13.26 25.44 0.66
CA SER A 128 -14.63 25.53 0.14
C SER A 128 -15.37 24.20 0.21
N ILE A 129 -14.71 23.07 -0.07
CA ILE A 129 -15.29 21.72 0.04
C ILE A 129 -15.72 21.45 1.48
N CYS A 130 -14.88 21.74 2.48
CA CYS A 130 -15.22 21.56 3.89
C CYS A 130 -16.44 22.39 4.30
N GLU A 131 -16.49 23.67 3.90
CA GLU A 131 -17.58 24.59 4.23
C GLU A 131 -18.89 24.19 3.53
N GLU A 132 -18.83 23.83 2.25
CA GLU A 132 -19.97 23.34 1.48
C GLU A 132 -20.53 22.05 2.10
N ALA A 133 -19.66 21.10 2.47
CA ALA A 133 -20.06 19.86 3.12
C ALA A 133 -20.77 20.12 4.46
N ASN A 134 -20.26 21.04 5.29
CA ASN A 134 -20.90 21.37 6.55
C ASN A 134 -22.27 22.05 6.35
N ASN A 135 -22.42 22.91 5.34
CA ASN A 135 -23.70 23.49 5.00
C ASN A 135 -24.69 22.45 4.46
N ALA A 136 -24.22 21.59 3.54
CA ALA A 136 -25.02 20.51 2.95
C ALA A 136 -25.49 19.51 4.02
N ALA A 137 -24.68 19.23 5.05
CA ALA A 137 -25.02 18.31 6.14
C ALA A 137 -26.23 18.75 6.99
N ARG A 138 -26.69 20.00 6.85
CA ARG A 138 -27.89 20.49 7.54
C ARG A 138 -29.19 19.99 6.92
N THR A 139 -29.19 19.77 5.60
CA THR A 139 -30.39 19.44 4.83
C THR A 139 -30.28 18.11 4.10
N ASN A 140 -29.07 17.61 3.85
CA ASN A 140 -28.81 16.38 3.12
C ASN A 140 -28.25 15.31 4.05
N GLN A 141 -28.63 14.06 3.80
CA GLN A 141 -28.20 12.88 4.58
C GLN A 141 -27.05 12.15 3.88
N ILE A 142 -26.77 12.48 2.63
CA ILE A 142 -25.67 11.92 1.83
C ILE A 142 -24.92 13.08 1.21
N ILE A 143 -23.61 13.09 1.38
CA ILE A 143 -22.70 14.00 0.68
C ILE A 143 -21.83 13.14 -0.23
N ILE A 144 -21.78 13.52 -1.50
CA ILE A 144 -20.99 12.83 -2.53
C ILE A 144 -19.84 13.75 -2.91
N LEU A 145 -18.60 13.33 -2.67
CA LEU A 145 -17.41 14.02 -3.18
C LEU A 145 -17.09 13.48 -4.56
N SER A 146 -17.03 14.34 -5.58
CA SER A 146 -16.91 13.92 -6.98
C SER A 146 -15.80 14.63 -7.73
N ASP A 147 -14.89 13.86 -8.34
CA ASP A 147 -13.87 14.36 -9.26
C ASP A 147 -14.28 14.27 -10.75
N ARG A 148 -15.54 13.93 -11.03
CA ARG A 148 -16.10 13.67 -12.38
C ARG A 148 -15.95 14.84 -13.36
N HIS A 149 -15.85 16.08 -12.86
CA HIS A 149 -15.65 17.28 -13.68
C HIS A 149 -14.19 17.56 -14.03
N ALA A 150 -13.25 16.66 -13.71
CA ALA A 150 -11.85 16.82 -14.12
C ALA A 150 -11.77 16.93 -15.65
N GLY A 151 -10.97 17.87 -16.13
CA GLY A 151 -10.94 18.22 -17.55
C GLY A 151 -9.75 19.10 -17.91
N PRO A 152 -9.61 19.50 -19.19
CA PRO A 152 -8.53 20.37 -19.64
C PRO A 152 -8.41 21.68 -18.84
N ASP A 153 -9.54 22.22 -18.40
CA ASP A 153 -9.59 23.49 -17.65
C ASP A 153 -9.80 23.28 -16.13
N ARG A 154 -9.94 22.03 -15.67
CA ARG A 154 -10.30 21.72 -14.28
C ARG A 154 -9.38 20.66 -13.67
N VAL A 155 -8.68 21.04 -12.61
CA VAL A 155 -7.78 20.16 -11.86
C VAL A 155 -8.57 19.52 -10.71
N PRO A 156 -8.56 18.18 -10.55
CA PRO A 156 -9.13 17.54 -9.38
C PRO A 156 -8.22 17.68 -8.17
N ILE A 157 -8.79 17.97 -7.00
CA ILE A 157 -8.13 17.71 -5.73
C ILE A 157 -8.10 16.19 -5.52
N SER A 158 -7.02 15.64 -4.92
CA SER A 158 -7.01 14.22 -4.56
C SER A 158 -8.23 13.89 -3.70
N ILE A 159 -8.98 12.85 -4.09
CA ILE A 159 -10.21 12.45 -3.38
C ILE A 159 -9.90 12.09 -1.93
N LEU A 160 -8.71 11.55 -1.66
CA LEU A 160 -8.27 11.22 -0.31
C LEU A 160 -8.08 12.47 0.55
N LEU A 161 -7.44 13.51 -0.01
CA LEU A 161 -7.24 14.77 0.70
C LEU A 161 -8.57 15.48 0.97
N ALA A 162 -9.43 15.54 -0.05
CA ALA A 162 -10.77 16.13 0.07
C ALA A 162 -11.64 15.37 1.09
N LEU A 163 -11.61 14.04 1.07
CA LEU A 163 -12.30 13.19 2.04
C LEU A 163 -11.79 13.44 3.46
N GLY A 164 -10.48 13.34 3.67
CA GLY A 164 -9.89 13.48 5.00
C GLY A 164 -10.21 14.85 5.62
N ALA A 165 -10.01 15.92 4.84
CA ALA A 165 -10.34 17.27 5.28
C ALA A 165 -11.84 17.45 5.58
N THR A 166 -12.71 16.87 4.76
CA THR A 166 -14.17 16.90 4.97
C THR A 166 -14.57 16.10 6.21
N HIS A 167 -14.01 14.90 6.38
CA HIS A 167 -14.28 13.99 7.47
C HIS A 167 -13.98 14.64 8.82
N HIS A 168 -12.77 15.15 9.00
CA HIS A 168 -12.37 15.81 10.24
C HIS A 168 -13.11 17.12 10.47
N HIS A 169 -13.34 17.93 9.42
CA HIS A 169 -14.11 19.17 9.57
C HIS A 169 -15.55 18.90 10.02
N LEU A 170 -16.20 17.85 9.49
CA LEU A 170 -17.53 17.44 9.92
C LEU A 170 -17.53 16.87 11.34
N ILE A 171 -16.44 16.24 11.81
CA ILE A 171 -16.29 15.83 13.21
C ILE A 171 -16.22 17.06 14.11
N GLU A 172 -15.34 18.01 13.81
CA GLU A 172 -15.14 19.23 14.60
C GLU A 172 -16.42 20.08 14.67
N THR A 173 -17.21 20.10 13.60
CA THR A 173 -18.50 20.79 13.53
C THR A 173 -19.69 19.96 14.03
N ARG A 174 -19.46 18.72 14.50
CA ARG A 174 -20.49 17.78 15.01
C ARG A 174 -21.58 17.43 13.98
N SER A 175 -21.21 17.43 12.71
CA SER A 175 -22.07 17.11 11.57
C SER A 175 -21.78 15.72 10.99
N ARG A 176 -20.64 15.09 11.30
CA ARG A 176 -20.22 13.80 10.69
C ARG A 176 -21.22 12.67 10.87
N MET A 177 -21.85 12.55 12.04
CA MET A 177 -22.86 11.52 12.32
C MET A 177 -24.18 11.75 11.58
N LYS A 178 -24.40 12.93 10.99
CA LYS A 178 -25.66 13.28 10.31
C LYS A 178 -25.67 12.90 8.83
N VAL A 179 -24.55 12.47 8.28
CA VAL A 179 -24.37 12.27 6.85
C VAL A 179 -23.59 11.00 6.52
N ALA A 180 -23.89 10.39 5.38
CA ALA A 180 -22.95 9.49 4.70
C ALA A 180 -21.98 10.30 3.84
N LEU A 181 -20.71 9.90 3.79
CA LEU A 181 -19.71 10.39 2.85
C LEU A 181 -19.47 9.35 1.74
N VAL A 182 -20.01 9.62 0.56
CA VAL A 182 -19.85 8.74 -0.62
C VAL A 182 -18.85 9.37 -1.58
N LEU A 183 -18.02 8.57 -2.24
CA LEU A 183 -17.00 9.04 -3.17
C LEU A 183 -17.33 8.62 -4.60
N GLU A 184 -17.23 9.55 -5.53
CA GLU A 184 -17.19 9.31 -6.97
C GLU A 184 -15.80 9.71 -7.47
N THR A 185 -14.94 8.73 -7.75
CA THR A 185 -13.53 9.03 -8.03
C THR A 185 -12.93 8.26 -9.19
N GLY A 186 -12.10 8.96 -9.97
CA GLY A 186 -11.24 8.37 -10.98
C GLY A 186 -9.85 7.96 -10.48
N GLU A 187 -9.48 8.33 -9.25
CA GLU A 187 -8.14 8.11 -8.68
C GLU A 187 -7.98 6.69 -8.10
N ALA A 188 -9.01 6.19 -7.42
CA ALA A 188 -8.97 4.92 -6.68
C ALA A 188 -9.17 3.71 -7.61
N ARG A 189 -8.25 2.74 -7.54
CA ARG A 189 -8.28 1.52 -8.38
C ARG A 189 -7.66 0.28 -7.73
N GLU A 190 -6.96 0.46 -6.60
CA GLU A 190 -6.22 -0.60 -5.90
C GLU A 190 -6.82 -0.85 -4.53
N VAL A 191 -6.65 -2.07 -4.01
CA VAL A 191 -7.13 -2.46 -2.66
C VAL A 191 -6.63 -1.46 -1.61
N HIS A 192 -5.36 -1.08 -1.69
CA HIS A 192 -4.78 -0.11 -0.76
C HIS A 192 -5.49 1.24 -0.80
N HIS A 193 -5.81 1.78 -1.98
CA HIS A 193 -6.50 3.06 -2.11
C HIS A 193 -7.87 3.01 -1.42
N ILE A 194 -8.62 1.95 -1.66
CA ILE A 194 -9.94 1.74 -1.06
C ILE A 194 -9.83 1.63 0.46
N CYS A 195 -8.86 0.88 0.98
CA CYS A 195 -8.61 0.75 2.42
C CYS A 195 -8.25 2.09 3.07
N VAL A 196 -7.42 2.92 2.43
CA VAL A 196 -7.06 4.24 2.94
C VAL A 196 -8.29 5.14 2.98
N LEU A 197 -9.10 5.18 1.91
CA LEU A 197 -10.34 5.96 1.89
C LEU A 197 -11.32 5.52 3.00
N LEU A 198 -11.48 4.22 3.21
CA LEU A 198 -12.32 3.70 4.31
C LEU A 198 -11.74 4.08 5.68
N GLY A 199 -10.42 3.95 5.86
CA GLY A 199 -9.72 4.32 7.08
C GLY A 199 -9.81 5.80 7.45
N TYR A 200 -10.01 6.68 6.46
CA TYR A 200 -10.21 8.12 6.64
C TYR A 200 -11.67 8.57 6.46
N GLY A 201 -12.62 7.63 6.56
CA GLY A 201 -14.01 7.94 6.84
C GLY A 201 -14.97 7.90 5.65
N ALA A 202 -14.58 7.30 4.51
CA ALA A 202 -15.51 7.02 3.42
C ALA A 202 -16.59 6.01 3.85
N ASP A 203 -17.83 6.26 3.47
CA ASP A 203 -18.95 5.35 3.70
C ASP A 203 -19.20 4.41 2.52
N ALA A 204 -19.05 4.90 1.29
CA ALA A 204 -19.13 4.12 0.06
C ALA A 204 -18.23 4.74 -1.02
N ILE A 205 -17.73 3.93 -1.94
CA ILE A 205 -16.75 4.34 -2.95
C ILE A 205 -17.17 3.80 -4.31
N CYS A 206 -17.37 4.70 -5.27
CA CYS A 206 -17.57 4.42 -6.69
C CYS A 206 -16.28 4.77 -7.45
N PRO A 207 -15.41 3.79 -7.75
CA PRO A 207 -14.20 3.99 -8.54
C PRO A 207 -14.54 4.00 -10.03
N TYR A 208 -15.29 5.01 -10.49
CA TYR A 208 -15.89 5.00 -11.83
C TYR A 208 -14.88 4.79 -12.94
N LEU A 209 -13.69 5.42 -12.87
CA LEU A 209 -12.72 5.36 -13.95
C LEU A 209 -12.09 3.98 -14.06
N ALA A 210 -11.92 3.26 -12.94
CA ALA A 210 -11.44 1.88 -12.96
C ALA A 210 -12.45 0.95 -13.65
N LEU A 211 -13.75 1.17 -13.44
CA LEU A 211 -14.83 0.41 -14.06
C LEU A 211 -14.96 0.76 -15.55
N GLU A 212 -14.98 2.05 -15.91
CA GLU A 212 -15.04 2.51 -17.29
C GLU A 212 -13.80 2.08 -18.10
N LEU A 213 -12.62 2.08 -17.48
CA LEU A 213 -11.40 1.54 -18.10
C LEU A 213 -11.52 0.03 -18.37
N ALA A 214 -12.10 -0.73 -17.44
CA ALA A 214 -12.34 -2.16 -17.66
C ALA A 214 -13.35 -2.40 -18.80
N SER A 215 -14.44 -1.62 -18.87
CA SER A 215 -15.39 -1.68 -19.99
C SER A 215 -14.71 -1.33 -21.31
N SER A 216 -13.86 -0.31 -21.35
CA SER A 216 -13.08 0.06 -22.54
C SER A 216 -12.10 -1.05 -22.97
N LEU A 217 -11.41 -1.69 -22.02
CA LEU A 217 -10.51 -2.82 -22.31
C LEU A 217 -11.27 -4.04 -22.84
N ARG A 218 -12.49 -4.29 -22.37
CA ARG A 218 -13.38 -5.29 -22.96
C ARG A 218 -13.73 -4.92 -24.40
N ASP A 219 -14.15 -3.70 -24.66
CA ASP A 219 -14.60 -3.27 -25.99
C ASP A 219 -13.45 -3.31 -27.01
N GLN A 220 -12.19 -3.16 -26.55
CA GLN A 220 -10.97 -3.35 -27.33
C GLN A 220 -10.55 -4.82 -27.52
N GLY A 221 -11.24 -5.78 -26.90
CA GLY A 221 -10.92 -7.21 -26.97
C GLY A 221 -9.73 -7.65 -26.11
N ILE A 222 -9.28 -6.81 -25.17
CA ILE A 222 -8.20 -7.15 -24.22
C ILE A 222 -8.74 -7.97 -23.04
N LEU A 223 -9.95 -7.66 -22.60
CA LEU A 223 -10.73 -8.50 -21.69
C LEU A 223 -11.75 -9.34 -22.47
N ASP A 224 -12.29 -10.36 -21.81
CA ASP A 224 -13.34 -11.21 -22.39
C ASP A 224 -14.56 -10.37 -22.80
N THR A 225 -14.83 -10.33 -24.10
CA THR A 225 -15.90 -9.52 -24.73
C THR A 225 -17.30 -9.97 -24.34
N THR A 226 -17.44 -11.14 -23.71
CA THR A 226 -18.72 -11.63 -23.20
C THR A 226 -19.13 -11.03 -21.85
N LEU A 227 -18.21 -10.32 -21.16
CA LEU A 227 -18.48 -9.72 -19.87
C LEU A 227 -19.42 -8.50 -19.99
N SER A 228 -20.55 -8.53 -19.29
CA SER A 228 -21.38 -7.33 -19.11
C SER A 228 -20.73 -6.33 -18.15
N ASP A 229 -21.16 -5.07 -18.17
CA ASP A 229 -20.69 -4.06 -17.20
C ASP A 229 -20.99 -4.48 -15.75
N GLU A 230 -22.13 -5.15 -15.54
CA GLU A 230 -22.48 -5.74 -14.24
C GLU A 230 -21.49 -6.84 -13.84
N ALA A 231 -21.09 -7.72 -14.76
CA ALA A 231 -20.11 -8.75 -14.47
C ALA A 231 -18.73 -8.16 -14.16
N ILE A 232 -18.31 -7.11 -14.87
CA ILE A 232 -17.09 -6.35 -14.58
C ILE A 232 -17.13 -5.79 -13.16
N PHE A 233 -18.22 -5.11 -12.80
CA PHE A 233 -18.42 -4.57 -11.46
C PHE A 233 -18.37 -5.68 -10.39
N GLN A 234 -19.12 -6.77 -10.55
CA GLN A 234 -19.16 -7.86 -9.56
C GLN A 234 -17.78 -8.51 -9.37
N ASN A 235 -17.03 -8.71 -10.45
CA ASN A 235 -15.67 -9.26 -10.37
C ASN A 235 -14.71 -8.30 -9.64
N TYR A 236 -14.75 -7.01 -9.97
CA TYR A 236 -13.97 -5.98 -9.29
C TYR A 236 -14.35 -5.87 -7.80
N ALA A 237 -15.63 -5.81 -7.48
CA ALA A 237 -16.16 -5.73 -6.12
C ALA A 237 -15.76 -6.96 -5.29
N GLN A 238 -15.74 -8.15 -5.88
CA GLN A 238 -15.27 -9.39 -5.23
C GLN A 238 -13.76 -9.37 -4.96
N ALA A 239 -12.96 -8.86 -5.90
CA ALA A 239 -11.52 -8.67 -5.70
C ALA A 239 -11.25 -7.69 -4.55
N MET A 240 -11.96 -6.55 -4.54
CA MET A 240 -11.89 -5.56 -3.46
C MET A 240 -12.34 -6.15 -2.13
N GLN A 241 -13.43 -6.92 -2.10
CA GLN A 241 -13.88 -7.59 -0.88
C GLN A 241 -12.78 -8.48 -0.29
N THR A 242 -12.14 -9.30 -1.13
CA THR A 242 -11.07 -10.19 -0.69
C THR A 242 -9.86 -9.40 -0.16
N GLY A 243 -9.46 -8.36 -0.88
CA GLY A 243 -8.33 -7.50 -0.49
C GLY A 243 -8.59 -6.70 0.79
N ILE A 244 -9.77 -6.10 0.95
CA ILE A 244 -10.12 -5.34 2.15
C ILE A 244 -10.15 -6.25 3.38
N SER A 245 -10.78 -7.44 3.27
CA SER A 245 -10.76 -8.42 4.36
C SER A 245 -9.33 -8.81 4.74
N LYS A 246 -8.45 -9.00 3.76
CA LYS A 246 -7.04 -9.29 4.00
C LYS A 246 -6.32 -8.16 4.74
N VAL A 247 -6.53 -6.89 4.35
CA VAL A 247 -5.92 -5.74 5.04
C VAL A 247 -6.44 -5.60 6.47
N MET A 248 -7.76 -5.73 6.70
CA MET A 248 -8.33 -5.68 8.05
C MET A 248 -7.79 -6.79 8.96
N ALA A 249 -7.64 -7.99 8.40
CA ALA A 249 -7.16 -9.16 9.11
C ALA A 249 -5.71 -9.00 9.62
N LYS A 250 -4.87 -8.19 8.97
CA LYS A 250 -3.50 -7.87 9.43
C LYS A 250 -3.45 -7.28 10.83
N MET A 251 -4.48 -6.53 11.22
CA MET A 251 -4.63 -5.93 12.55
C MET A 251 -5.55 -6.76 13.47
N GLY A 252 -6.10 -7.88 12.98
CA GLY A 252 -7.10 -8.66 13.71
C GLY A 252 -8.48 -7.99 13.77
N ILE A 253 -8.82 -7.14 12.79
CA ILE A 253 -10.13 -6.47 12.73
C ILE A 253 -11.09 -7.30 11.90
N SER A 254 -12.23 -7.67 12.49
CA SER A 254 -13.23 -8.52 11.82
C SER A 254 -14.31 -7.76 11.06
N THR A 255 -14.65 -6.53 11.46
CA THR A 255 -15.78 -5.78 10.89
C THR A 255 -15.34 -4.48 10.24
N LEU A 256 -15.88 -4.19 9.05
CA LEU A 256 -15.60 -2.95 8.35
C LEU A 256 -16.07 -1.72 9.14
N GLN A 257 -17.17 -1.86 9.88
CA GLN A 257 -17.69 -0.79 10.74
C GLN A 257 -16.66 -0.29 11.75
N SER A 258 -15.83 -1.20 12.32
CA SER A 258 -14.75 -0.82 13.25
C SER A 258 -13.48 -0.35 12.53
N TYR A 259 -13.26 -0.76 11.28
CA TYR A 259 -12.11 -0.31 10.49
C TYR A 259 -12.28 1.12 9.95
N LYS A 260 -13.51 1.50 9.62
CA LYS A 260 -13.83 2.83 9.06
C LYS A 260 -13.49 3.95 10.04
N GLY A 261 -12.74 4.95 9.58
CA GLY A 261 -12.30 6.07 10.41
C GLY A 261 -11.27 5.71 11.49
N ALA A 262 -10.82 4.46 11.58
CA ALA A 262 -9.87 4.03 12.61
C ALA A 262 -8.42 4.43 12.32
N GLN A 263 -8.13 4.90 11.10
CA GLN A 263 -6.79 5.36 10.68
C GLN A 263 -5.68 4.34 10.98
N ILE A 264 -5.87 3.09 10.54
CA ILE A 264 -4.91 1.97 10.72
C ILE A 264 -3.73 2.10 9.75
N PHE A 265 -3.11 3.28 9.74
CA PHE A 265 -2.05 3.68 8.84
C PHE A 265 -1.02 4.53 9.57
N GLU A 266 0.22 4.47 9.08
CA GLU A 266 1.25 5.45 9.38
C GLU A 266 1.56 6.24 8.11
N ALA A 267 1.63 7.56 8.22
CA ALA A 267 2.09 8.42 7.15
C ALA A 267 3.63 8.52 7.19
N VAL A 268 4.28 8.41 6.03
CA VAL A 268 5.73 8.56 5.90
C VAL A 268 6.01 9.61 4.84
N GLY A 269 6.56 10.75 5.26
CA GLY A 269 6.93 11.83 4.36
C GLY A 269 5.82 12.84 4.06
N LEU A 270 4.82 12.97 4.94
CA LEU A 270 3.82 14.04 4.91
C LEU A 270 4.10 15.06 6.00
N ALA A 271 4.06 16.34 5.66
CA ALA A 271 4.24 17.43 6.62
C ALA A 271 3.03 17.59 7.55
N GLU A 272 3.28 18.28 8.67
CA GLU A 272 2.29 18.47 9.75
C GLU A 272 1.05 19.24 9.28
N ASP A 273 1.18 20.17 8.33
CA ASP A 273 0.05 20.92 7.77
C ASP A 273 -0.95 20.01 7.04
N VAL A 274 -0.47 19.00 6.32
CA VAL A 274 -1.30 17.99 5.66
C VAL A 274 -1.99 17.09 6.68
N ILE A 275 -1.24 16.63 7.69
CA ILE A 275 -1.76 15.76 8.75
C ILE A 275 -2.85 16.48 9.56
N GLU A 276 -2.59 17.68 10.04
CA GLU A 276 -3.56 18.45 10.83
C GLU A 276 -4.80 18.82 10.00
N LYS A 277 -4.63 19.10 8.70
CA LYS A 277 -5.74 19.47 7.84
C LYS A 277 -6.67 18.32 7.48
N ALA A 278 -6.12 17.13 7.21
CA ALA A 278 -6.87 16.05 6.57
C ALA A 278 -6.75 14.66 7.22
N PHE A 279 -5.77 14.43 8.10
CA PHE A 279 -5.47 13.08 8.62
C PHE A 279 -5.15 13.09 10.12
N LYS A 280 -5.83 13.96 10.87
CA LYS A 280 -5.53 14.30 12.26
C LYS A 280 -5.45 13.05 13.14
N GLY A 281 -4.37 12.94 13.91
CA GLY A 281 -4.08 11.77 14.75
C GLY A 281 -3.35 10.62 14.05
N THR A 282 -3.04 10.74 12.75
CA THR A 282 -2.15 9.80 12.05
C THR A 282 -0.69 10.11 12.40
N PRO A 283 0.11 9.12 12.83
CA PRO A 283 1.54 9.32 13.01
C PRO A 283 2.23 9.69 11.70
N SER A 284 3.01 10.78 11.69
CA SER A 284 3.93 11.15 10.62
C SER A 284 5.28 11.55 11.21
N ARG A 285 6.13 10.56 11.49
CA ARG A 285 7.39 10.77 12.22
C ARG A 285 8.46 11.46 11.38
N ILE A 286 8.34 11.35 10.07
CA ILE A 286 9.21 11.99 9.09
C ILE A 286 8.31 12.90 8.28
N GLY A 287 8.44 14.21 8.49
CA GLY A 287 7.77 15.22 7.68
C GLY A 287 8.22 15.17 6.22
N GLY A 288 7.52 15.89 5.34
CA GLY A 288 7.89 15.91 3.93
C GLY A 288 6.96 16.80 3.10
N ALA A 289 6.21 16.19 2.18
CA ALA A 289 5.32 16.91 1.29
C ALA A 289 4.26 17.68 2.09
N ASN A 290 4.21 19.00 1.86
CA ASN A 290 3.22 19.92 2.41
C ASN A 290 2.07 20.13 1.42
N LEU A 291 1.04 20.90 1.80
CA LEU A 291 -0.12 21.12 0.93
C LEU A 291 0.24 21.79 -0.41
N GLU A 292 1.24 22.69 -0.42
CA GLU A 292 1.72 23.35 -1.64
C GLU A 292 2.41 22.36 -2.60
N MET A 293 3.21 21.43 -2.08
CA MET A 293 3.86 20.39 -2.86
C MET A 293 2.83 19.44 -3.47
N LEU A 294 1.84 18.99 -2.69
CA LEU A 294 0.75 18.15 -3.18
C LEU A 294 -0.07 18.84 -4.26
N ALA A 295 -0.29 20.16 -4.13
CA ALA A 295 -0.92 20.96 -5.16
C ALA A 295 -0.06 21.00 -6.43
N ALA A 296 1.24 21.28 -6.30
CA ALA A 296 2.17 21.32 -7.44
C ALA A 296 2.21 19.99 -8.20
N GLU A 297 2.24 18.86 -7.50
CA GLU A 297 2.18 17.52 -8.11
C GLU A 297 0.85 17.27 -8.85
N ALA A 298 -0.27 17.75 -8.30
CA ALA A 298 -1.58 17.64 -8.99
C ALA A 298 -1.57 18.43 -10.32
N PHE A 299 -0.96 19.62 -10.33
CA PHE A 299 -0.77 20.41 -11.53
C PHE A 299 0.18 19.76 -12.53
N GLU A 300 1.25 19.12 -12.06
CA GLU A 300 2.18 18.40 -12.94
C GLU A 300 1.48 17.22 -13.64
N ARG A 301 0.72 16.41 -12.88
CA ARG A 301 -0.09 15.32 -13.44
C ARG A 301 -1.11 15.84 -14.46
N HIS A 302 -1.82 16.93 -14.13
CA HIS A 302 -2.77 17.56 -15.03
C HIS A 302 -2.10 18.04 -16.33
N LYS A 303 -0.98 18.77 -16.22
CA LYS A 303 -0.20 19.25 -17.36
C LYS A 303 0.30 18.10 -18.24
N ASN A 304 0.73 16.99 -17.64
CA ASN A 304 1.17 15.80 -18.38
C ASN A 304 0.02 15.14 -19.15
N ALA A 305 -1.18 15.05 -18.55
CA ALA A 305 -2.36 14.48 -19.18
C ALA A 305 -2.90 15.34 -20.35
N TYR A 306 -2.88 16.66 -20.22
CA TYR A 306 -3.43 17.59 -21.22
C TYR A 306 -2.38 18.25 -22.12
N ARG A 307 -1.14 17.75 -22.12
CA ARG A 307 -0.11 18.22 -23.03
C ARG A 307 -0.50 17.86 -24.48
N PRO A 308 -0.44 18.80 -25.43
CA PRO A 308 -0.64 18.51 -26.84
C PRO A 308 0.58 17.77 -27.39
N SER A 309 0.64 16.46 -27.19
CA SER A 309 1.68 15.56 -27.72
C SER A 309 1.03 14.24 -28.11
N PRO A 310 1.43 13.59 -29.22
CA PRO A 310 1.01 12.21 -29.50
C PRO A 310 1.28 11.26 -28.33
N ASP A 311 2.33 11.53 -27.55
CA ASP A 311 2.71 10.73 -26.38
C ASP A 311 1.69 10.80 -25.24
N SER A 312 0.79 11.80 -25.20
CA SER A 312 -0.25 11.87 -24.16
C SER A 312 -1.41 10.89 -24.39
N LEU A 313 -1.45 10.22 -25.55
CA LEU A 313 -2.44 9.19 -25.87
C LEU A 313 -2.10 7.81 -25.30
N ILE A 314 -0.89 7.63 -24.75
CA ILE A 314 -0.42 6.36 -24.21
C ILE A 314 -0.06 6.57 -22.74
N LEU A 315 -0.55 5.67 -21.87
CA LEU A 315 -0.15 5.66 -20.47
C LEU A 315 1.33 5.29 -20.35
N ARG A 316 2.12 6.16 -19.72
CA ARG A 316 3.53 5.91 -19.44
C ARG A 316 3.67 4.85 -18.34
N ASP A 317 4.35 3.76 -18.65
CA ASP A 317 4.85 2.82 -17.64
C ASP A 317 6.06 3.45 -16.94
N THR A 318 5.88 3.90 -15.71
CA THR A 318 6.95 4.51 -14.90
C THR A 318 7.84 3.46 -14.24
N GLY A 319 7.56 2.16 -14.37
CA GLY A 319 8.40 1.11 -13.80
C GLY A 319 8.19 0.84 -12.31
N ILE A 320 7.08 1.27 -11.70
CA ILE A 320 6.83 1.11 -10.26
C ILE A 320 6.97 -0.34 -9.75
N TYR A 321 6.51 -1.33 -10.52
CA TYR A 321 6.56 -2.75 -10.13
C TYR A 321 7.75 -3.51 -10.72
N HIS A 322 8.25 -3.07 -11.87
CA HIS A 322 9.37 -3.68 -12.57
C HIS A 322 10.27 -2.58 -13.08
N TRP A 323 11.58 -2.74 -12.86
CA TRP A 323 12.56 -1.77 -13.35
C TRP A 323 12.39 -1.51 -14.86
N ARG A 324 12.40 -0.22 -15.23
CA ARG A 324 12.37 0.24 -16.62
C ARG A 324 13.46 1.29 -16.84
N ALA A 325 14.08 1.24 -18.01
CA ALA A 325 15.01 2.30 -18.42
C ALA A 325 14.27 3.64 -18.52
N GLY A 326 14.76 4.66 -17.80
CA GLY A 326 14.11 5.98 -17.73
C GLY A 326 12.83 6.03 -16.87
N GLY A 327 12.55 4.96 -16.11
CA GLY A 327 11.50 4.91 -15.11
C GLY A 327 11.99 5.32 -13.72
N GLU A 328 11.16 4.98 -12.73
CA GLU A 328 11.42 5.13 -11.31
C GLU A 328 12.75 4.45 -10.93
N LYS A 329 13.41 4.99 -9.92
CA LYS A 329 14.66 4.40 -9.43
C LYS A 329 14.35 3.10 -8.68
N HIS A 330 15.30 2.16 -8.71
CA HIS A 330 15.22 0.93 -7.92
C HIS A 330 16.57 0.69 -7.25
N LEU A 331 16.57 0.06 -6.08
CA LEU A 331 17.82 -0.40 -5.46
C LEU A 331 18.48 -1.50 -6.29
N ASN A 332 17.70 -2.44 -6.82
CA ASN A 332 18.23 -3.56 -7.59
C ASN A 332 18.32 -3.18 -9.07
N GLU A 333 19.29 -2.33 -9.39
CA GLU A 333 19.53 -1.87 -10.75
C GLU A 333 20.33 -2.93 -11.55
N PRO A 334 19.98 -3.23 -12.82
CA PRO A 334 20.60 -4.31 -13.59
C PRO A 334 22.12 -4.23 -13.73
N ALA A 335 22.68 -3.04 -13.98
CA ALA A 335 24.13 -2.88 -14.09
C ALA A 335 24.85 -3.16 -12.75
N SER A 336 24.20 -2.82 -11.64
CA SER A 336 24.69 -3.09 -10.28
C SER A 336 24.71 -4.59 -10.00
N ILE A 337 23.64 -5.31 -10.37
CA ILE A 337 23.58 -6.77 -10.25
C ILE A 337 24.66 -7.44 -11.11
N ALA A 338 24.83 -7.00 -12.35
CA ALA A 338 25.84 -7.54 -13.26
C ALA A 338 27.27 -7.34 -12.71
N ALA A 339 27.57 -6.15 -12.19
CA ALA A 339 28.87 -5.85 -11.57
C ALA A 339 29.13 -6.69 -10.31
N LEU A 340 28.09 -6.95 -9.50
CA LEU A 340 28.20 -7.82 -8.33
C LEU A 340 28.47 -9.28 -8.74
N GLN A 341 27.77 -9.78 -9.76
CA GLN A 341 27.97 -11.14 -10.29
C GLN A 341 29.37 -11.34 -10.86
N GLU A 342 29.88 -10.36 -11.63
CA GLU A 342 31.25 -10.37 -12.16
C GLU A 342 32.28 -10.38 -11.02
N SER A 343 32.08 -9.53 -10.01
CA SER A 343 32.95 -9.48 -8.83
C SER A 343 32.97 -10.80 -8.08
N ALA A 344 31.80 -11.40 -7.82
CA ALA A 344 31.68 -12.62 -7.03
C ALA A 344 32.25 -13.84 -7.77
N THR A 345 32.12 -13.89 -9.10
CA THR A 345 32.58 -15.02 -9.93
C THR A 345 34.07 -14.92 -10.25
N GLY A 346 34.56 -13.72 -10.58
CA GLY A 346 35.93 -13.48 -11.05
C GLY A 346 36.89 -12.93 -9.99
N ASN A 347 36.44 -12.72 -8.75
CA ASN A 347 37.18 -12.01 -7.70
C ASN A 347 37.69 -10.62 -8.18
N ASN A 348 36.89 -9.95 -9.01
CA ASN A 348 37.26 -8.70 -9.67
C ASN A 348 36.97 -7.49 -8.79
N LYS A 349 38.01 -6.90 -8.18
CA LYS A 349 37.90 -5.71 -7.32
C LYS A 349 37.38 -4.48 -8.07
N THR A 350 37.71 -4.32 -9.35
CA THR A 350 37.21 -3.21 -10.17
C THR A 350 35.70 -3.33 -10.41
N ALA A 351 35.21 -4.54 -10.64
CA ALA A 351 33.77 -4.79 -10.73
C ALA A 351 33.07 -4.53 -9.38
N TYR A 352 33.68 -4.91 -8.26
CA TYR A 352 33.15 -4.60 -6.93
C TYR A 352 33.05 -3.09 -6.67
N GLN A 353 34.06 -2.32 -7.09
CA GLN A 353 34.04 -0.86 -6.97
C GLN A 353 32.90 -0.23 -7.77
N LYS A 354 32.67 -0.70 -9.02
CA LYS A 354 31.52 -0.28 -9.83
C LYS A 354 30.18 -0.61 -9.16
N TYR A 355 30.08 -1.80 -8.56
CA TYR A 355 28.89 -2.19 -7.78
C TYR A 355 28.65 -1.24 -6.59
N ILE A 356 29.70 -0.91 -5.82
CA ILE A 356 29.59 0.02 -4.69
C ILE A 356 29.08 1.38 -5.16
N GLU A 357 29.71 1.97 -6.18
CA GLU A 357 29.37 3.30 -6.69
C GLU A 357 27.90 3.37 -7.15
N SER A 358 27.49 2.40 -7.97
CA SER A 358 26.12 2.33 -8.49
C SER A 358 25.09 2.07 -7.39
N THR A 359 25.40 1.17 -6.45
CA THR A 359 24.51 0.86 -5.32
C THR A 359 24.37 2.04 -4.37
N MET A 360 25.46 2.75 -4.07
CA MET A 360 25.42 3.95 -3.23
C MET A 360 24.59 5.06 -3.87
N GLN A 361 24.67 5.23 -5.20
CA GLN A 361 23.79 6.15 -5.90
C GLN A 361 22.31 5.73 -5.81
N SER A 362 22.03 4.44 -5.99
CA SER A 362 20.66 3.91 -5.88
C SER A 362 20.09 4.06 -4.46
N ILE A 363 20.92 3.86 -3.43
CA ILE A 363 20.56 4.08 -2.02
C ILE A 363 20.23 5.55 -1.76
N ARG A 364 21.04 6.49 -2.27
CA ARG A 364 20.77 7.95 -2.16
C ARG A 364 19.42 8.33 -2.75
N ASN A 365 19.07 7.72 -3.88
CA ASN A 365 17.81 8.01 -4.57
C ASN A 365 16.62 7.37 -3.84
N CYS A 366 16.73 6.13 -3.36
CA CYS A 366 15.56 5.36 -2.92
C CYS A 366 15.33 5.32 -1.40
N MET A 367 16.38 5.45 -0.57
CA MET A 367 16.29 5.10 0.85
C MET A 367 16.66 6.27 1.76
N LEU A 368 16.01 6.36 2.92
CA LEU A 368 16.30 7.37 3.95
C LEU A 368 17.76 7.37 4.38
N ARG A 369 18.36 6.18 4.56
CA ARG A 369 19.78 6.04 4.91
C ARG A 369 20.73 6.61 3.85
N GLY A 370 20.26 6.80 2.62
CA GLY A 370 21.01 7.47 1.56
C GLY A 370 21.00 9.00 1.67
N ARG A 371 20.18 9.57 2.55
CA ARG A 371 20.16 11.02 2.88
C ARG A 371 21.00 11.36 4.11
N LEU A 372 21.71 10.38 4.66
CA LEU A 372 22.58 10.56 5.81
C LEU A 372 24.03 10.50 5.34
N ASP A 373 24.85 11.42 5.85
CA ASP A 373 26.30 11.40 5.69
C ASP A 373 26.99 10.99 6.99
N LEU A 374 28.04 10.18 6.87
CA LEU A 374 28.89 9.82 7.99
C LEU A 374 29.88 10.95 8.26
N ARG A 375 29.90 11.48 9.49
CA ARG A 375 30.97 12.38 9.93
C ARG A 375 32.18 11.54 10.33
N THR A 376 33.26 11.67 9.58
CA THR A 376 34.51 10.95 9.80
C THR A 376 35.46 11.75 10.69
N LEU A 377 36.48 11.07 11.23
CA LEU A 377 37.59 11.70 11.92
C LEU A 377 38.44 12.52 10.94
N ASP A 378 39.09 13.57 11.43
CA ASP A 378 40.05 14.36 10.64
C ASP A 378 41.29 13.53 10.27
N GLN A 379 41.67 12.57 11.10
CA GLN A 379 42.74 11.62 10.85
C GLN A 379 42.18 10.18 10.87
N PRO A 380 42.22 9.45 9.73
CA PRO A 380 41.82 8.05 9.69
C PRO A 380 42.74 7.16 10.53
N LEU A 381 42.16 6.15 11.18
CA LEU A 381 42.92 5.10 11.86
C LEU A 381 43.61 4.18 10.84
N SER A 382 44.68 3.51 11.27
CA SER A 382 45.29 2.46 10.46
C SER A 382 44.34 1.27 10.33
N LEU A 383 44.34 0.58 9.18
CA LEU A 383 43.56 -0.64 8.99
C LEU A 383 43.97 -1.75 9.96
N ASP A 384 45.22 -1.74 10.44
CA ASP A 384 45.73 -2.71 11.43
C ASP A 384 45.06 -2.53 12.82
N GLU A 385 44.48 -1.35 13.07
CA GLU A 385 43.73 -1.06 14.30
C GLU A 385 42.26 -1.44 14.19
N ILE A 386 41.79 -1.79 12.97
CA ILE A 386 40.40 -2.17 12.72
C ILE A 386 40.24 -3.69 12.91
N GLU A 387 39.11 -4.10 13.47
CA GLU A 387 38.79 -5.52 13.61
C GLU A 387 38.85 -6.25 12.25
N PRO A 388 39.46 -7.45 12.18
CA PRO A 388 39.64 -8.15 10.91
C PRO A 388 38.30 -8.61 10.33
N ALA A 389 38.24 -8.70 9.00
CA ALA A 389 37.01 -9.12 8.29
C ALA A 389 36.47 -10.49 8.73
N SER A 390 37.35 -11.39 9.19
CA SER A 390 36.98 -12.71 9.74
C SER A 390 36.19 -12.63 11.04
N GLU A 391 36.30 -11.53 11.80
CA GLU A 391 35.48 -11.28 12.99
C GLU A 391 34.21 -10.51 12.64
N ILE A 392 34.28 -9.57 11.70
CA ILE A 392 33.11 -8.81 11.23
C ILE A 392 32.06 -9.76 10.62
N VAL A 393 32.48 -10.69 9.77
CA VAL A 393 31.58 -11.59 9.04
C VAL A 393 30.77 -12.51 9.96
N LYS A 394 31.24 -12.77 11.19
CA LYS A 394 30.50 -13.55 12.20
C LYS A 394 29.20 -12.86 12.64
N ARG A 395 29.10 -11.54 12.44
CA ARG A 395 27.88 -10.75 12.69
C ARG A 395 26.87 -10.87 11.54
N PHE A 396 27.26 -11.40 10.39
CA PHE A 396 26.40 -11.52 9.23
C PHE A 396 25.55 -12.79 9.32
N ALA A 397 24.28 -12.65 8.95
CA ALA A 397 23.38 -13.75 8.74
C ALA A 397 22.71 -13.62 7.38
N THR A 398 22.57 -14.73 6.65
CA THR A 398 21.74 -14.72 5.44
C THR A 398 20.27 -14.59 5.84
N GLY A 399 19.47 -13.97 4.97
CA GLY A 399 18.02 -13.89 5.16
C GLY A 399 17.37 -15.27 5.27
N ALA A 400 16.23 -15.33 5.97
CA ALA A 400 15.44 -16.53 6.16
C ALA A 400 14.60 -16.83 4.92
N MET A 401 15.17 -17.57 3.96
CA MET A 401 14.49 -17.98 2.72
C MET A 401 14.16 -19.47 2.80
N SER A 402 12.88 -19.83 2.63
CA SER A 402 12.43 -21.21 2.81
C SER A 402 12.88 -22.11 1.67
N PHE A 403 13.24 -23.34 2.00
CA PHE A 403 13.18 -24.43 1.03
C PHE A 403 11.75 -24.51 0.46
N GLY A 404 11.64 -24.53 -0.88
CA GLY A 404 10.39 -24.36 -1.61
C GLY A 404 10.25 -22.97 -2.25
N SER A 405 10.66 -21.88 -1.57
CA SER A 405 10.74 -20.56 -2.22
C SER A 405 12.02 -20.40 -3.05
N ILE A 406 13.09 -21.07 -2.62
CA ILE A 406 14.34 -21.23 -3.36
C ILE A 406 14.66 -22.73 -3.52
N SER A 407 15.53 -23.04 -4.49
CA SER A 407 15.95 -24.43 -4.74
C SER A 407 16.79 -24.98 -3.57
N LEU A 408 16.88 -26.31 -3.49
CA LEU A 408 17.71 -26.98 -2.47
C LEU A 408 19.18 -26.56 -2.60
N GLU A 409 19.67 -26.47 -3.84
CA GLU A 409 21.03 -26.10 -4.18
C GLU A 409 21.33 -24.68 -3.70
N ALA A 410 20.42 -23.73 -3.94
CA ALA A 410 20.57 -22.36 -3.46
C ALA A 410 20.59 -22.30 -1.93
N HIS A 411 19.67 -23.03 -1.28
CA HIS A 411 19.57 -23.07 0.18
C HIS A 411 20.82 -23.65 0.84
N GLN A 412 21.31 -24.79 0.34
CA GLN A 412 22.53 -25.44 0.83
C GLN A 412 23.78 -24.61 0.55
N THR A 413 23.87 -23.97 -0.62
CA THR A 413 25.01 -23.11 -0.97
C THR A 413 25.16 -21.96 0.02
N LEU A 414 24.05 -21.33 0.42
CA LEU A 414 24.07 -20.28 1.45
C LEU A 414 24.55 -20.80 2.81
N ALA A 415 24.07 -21.98 3.21
CA ALA A 415 24.50 -22.59 4.47
C ALA A 415 26.01 -22.89 4.46
N MET A 416 26.49 -23.54 3.41
CA MET A 416 27.90 -23.87 3.24
C MET A 416 28.79 -22.61 3.21
N ALA A 417 28.36 -21.57 2.50
CA ALA A 417 29.10 -20.31 2.44
C ALA A 417 29.22 -19.65 3.82
N MET A 418 28.12 -19.54 4.56
CA MET A 418 28.12 -18.89 5.88
C MET A 418 28.89 -19.70 6.92
N ASN A 419 28.71 -21.02 6.94
CA ASN A 419 29.44 -21.91 7.86
C ASN A 419 30.95 -21.87 7.60
N LYS A 420 31.36 -21.79 6.32
CA LYS A 420 32.77 -21.64 5.94
C LYS A 420 33.33 -20.27 6.33
N ALA A 421 32.53 -19.21 6.22
CA ALA A 421 32.92 -17.85 6.60
C ALA A 421 32.85 -17.58 8.11
N GLY A 422 32.20 -18.46 8.89
CA GLY A 422 31.95 -18.25 10.32
C GLY A 422 30.74 -17.36 10.63
N GLY A 423 29.95 -17.00 9.63
CA GLY A 423 28.66 -16.33 9.81
C GLY A 423 27.52 -17.34 10.00
N LYS A 424 26.26 -16.87 9.93
CA LYS A 424 25.09 -17.72 10.16
C LYS A 424 24.18 -17.79 8.93
N SER A 425 23.56 -18.96 8.71
CA SER A 425 22.46 -19.10 7.74
C SER A 425 21.17 -19.48 8.45
N ASN A 426 20.03 -19.21 7.79
CA ASN A 426 18.70 -19.41 8.35
C ASN A 426 17.86 -20.31 7.44
N THR A 427 17.14 -21.27 8.04
CA THR A 427 16.31 -22.23 7.30
C THR A 427 15.13 -21.62 6.56
N GLY A 428 14.60 -20.49 7.02
CA GLY A 428 13.29 -20.02 6.58
C GLY A 428 12.14 -20.92 7.05
N GLU A 429 10.94 -20.68 6.51
CA GLU A 429 9.71 -21.29 7.00
C GLU A 429 9.52 -22.77 6.63
N GLY A 430 10.29 -23.28 5.67
CA GLY A 430 10.05 -24.58 5.01
C GLY A 430 10.67 -25.78 5.71
N GLY A 431 11.31 -25.59 6.87
CA GLY A 431 12.08 -26.63 7.54
C GLY A 431 13.47 -26.85 6.93
N GLU A 432 14.11 -27.94 7.33
CA GLU A 432 15.42 -28.36 6.82
C GLU A 432 15.50 -29.89 6.80
N ASP A 433 16.10 -30.45 5.76
CA ASP A 433 16.35 -31.87 5.60
C ASP A 433 17.18 -32.44 6.78
N PRO A 434 16.69 -33.47 7.49
CA PRO A 434 17.40 -34.11 8.60
C PRO A 434 18.81 -34.61 8.28
N GLU A 435 19.10 -35.00 7.04
CA GLU A 435 20.46 -35.43 6.65
C GLU A 435 21.50 -34.32 6.85
N ARG A 436 21.07 -33.05 6.81
CA ARG A 436 21.95 -31.89 7.02
C ARG A 436 22.28 -31.64 8.48
N TYR A 437 21.49 -32.16 9.42
CA TYR A 437 21.64 -31.81 10.85
C TYR A 437 22.98 -32.23 11.43
N LEU A 438 23.49 -33.38 10.96
CA LEU A 438 24.76 -33.96 11.40
C LEU A 438 25.94 -33.51 10.53
N ASP A 439 25.69 -32.72 9.49
CA ASP A 439 26.73 -32.15 8.62
C ASP A 439 26.93 -30.66 8.96
N PRO A 440 27.98 -30.29 9.72
CA PRO A 440 28.23 -28.92 10.11
C PRO A 440 28.43 -27.96 8.93
N GLN A 441 28.78 -28.45 7.74
CA GLN A 441 28.93 -27.61 6.56
C GLN A 441 27.57 -27.25 5.94
N ARG A 442 26.61 -28.18 5.94
CA ARG A 442 25.32 -28.00 5.26
C ARG A 442 24.18 -27.58 6.20
N ARG A 443 24.34 -27.73 7.51
CA ARG A 443 23.35 -27.33 8.52
C ARG A 443 23.20 -25.81 8.59
N SER A 444 21.97 -25.28 8.58
CA SER A 444 21.76 -23.87 8.94
C SER A 444 21.85 -23.63 10.45
N ALA A 445 22.61 -22.64 10.88
CA ALA A 445 22.78 -22.29 12.30
C ALA A 445 21.45 -21.80 12.94
N ILE A 446 20.66 -21.02 12.20
CA ILE A 446 19.40 -20.46 12.67
C ILE A 446 18.24 -21.30 12.14
N LYS A 447 17.37 -21.73 13.06
CA LYS A 447 16.18 -22.54 12.75
C LYS A 447 14.93 -21.70 13.01
N GLN A 448 14.13 -21.48 11.98
CA GLN A 448 12.94 -20.63 12.07
C GLN A 448 11.71 -21.43 12.50
N VAL A 449 10.85 -20.79 13.30
CA VAL A 449 9.53 -21.27 13.73
C VAL A 449 8.49 -20.23 13.32
N ALA A 450 7.73 -20.54 12.27
CA ALA A 450 6.67 -19.68 11.70
C ALA A 450 5.27 -20.27 11.91
N SER A 451 4.20 -19.53 11.58
CA SER A 451 2.80 -19.89 11.87
C SER A 451 2.42 -21.30 11.43
N GLY A 452 2.82 -21.72 10.23
CA GLY A 452 2.53 -23.06 9.69
C GLY A 452 3.34 -24.21 10.34
N ARG A 453 4.39 -23.91 11.11
CA ARG A 453 5.28 -24.89 11.78
C ARG A 453 5.82 -25.99 10.84
N PHE A 454 5.99 -25.70 9.55
CA PHE A 454 6.52 -26.68 8.60
C PHE A 454 7.94 -27.13 8.99
N GLY A 455 8.16 -28.45 8.99
CA GLY A 455 9.45 -29.06 9.34
C GLY A 455 9.88 -28.87 10.80
N VAL A 456 9.05 -28.27 11.66
CA VAL A 456 9.39 -28.06 13.08
C VAL A 456 9.18 -29.35 13.86
N THR A 457 10.29 -30.00 14.23
CA THR A 457 10.34 -31.21 15.05
C THR A 457 11.26 -31.02 16.26
N SER A 458 11.19 -31.90 17.27
CA SER A 458 12.12 -31.86 18.40
C SER A 458 13.58 -31.96 17.94
N SER A 459 13.88 -32.82 16.96
CA SER A 459 15.21 -32.95 16.37
C SER A 459 15.63 -31.66 15.64
N TYR A 460 14.77 -31.09 14.81
CA TYR A 460 15.05 -29.81 14.11
C TYR A 460 15.42 -28.68 15.07
N LEU A 461 14.67 -28.56 16.17
CA LEU A 461 14.92 -27.55 17.21
C LEU A 461 16.22 -27.84 17.98
N ALA A 462 16.49 -29.11 18.29
CA ALA A 462 17.71 -29.50 19.00
C ALA A 462 19.00 -29.27 18.19
N HIS A 463 18.91 -29.19 16.86
CA HIS A 463 20.03 -28.93 15.96
C HIS A 463 20.14 -27.46 15.52
N SER A 464 19.60 -26.52 16.30
CA SER A 464 19.77 -25.08 16.11
C SER A 464 20.86 -24.51 17.01
N ASP A 465 21.62 -23.53 16.53
CA ASP A 465 22.39 -22.65 17.40
C ASP A 465 21.50 -21.49 17.90
N ASP A 466 20.68 -20.93 16.99
CA ASP A 466 19.67 -19.91 17.30
C ASP A 466 18.27 -20.36 16.84
N LEU A 467 17.25 -20.05 17.65
CA LEU A 467 15.85 -20.19 17.27
C LEU A 467 15.24 -18.84 16.91
N GLN A 468 14.65 -18.73 15.72
CA GLN A 468 13.94 -17.54 15.28
C GLN A 468 12.43 -17.75 15.29
N ILE A 469 11.73 -17.08 16.20
CA ILE A 469 10.26 -16.99 16.17
C ILE A 469 9.88 -15.95 15.12
N LYS A 470 9.35 -16.40 13.98
CA LYS A 470 8.92 -15.50 12.91
C LYS A 470 7.51 -15.01 13.19
N MET A 471 7.41 -13.76 13.61
CA MET A 471 6.13 -13.08 13.77
C MET A 471 5.61 -12.49 12.44
N ALA A 472 6.48 -11.89 11.64
CA ALA A 472 6.13 -11.24 10.38
C ALA A 472 7.35 -11.13 9.44
N GLN A 473 7.13 -10.68 8.21
CA GLN A 473 8.17 -10.29 7.27
C GLN A 473 7.81 -8.97 6.56
N GLY A 474 8.82 -8.17 6.18
CA GLY A 474 8.60 -6.84 5.59
C GLY A 474 7.85 -6.83 4.25
N ALA A 475 7.94 -7.90 3.45
CA ALA A 475 7.24 -8.00 2.16
C ALA A 475 5.70 -8.11 2.29
N LYS A 476 5.22 -8.70 3.39
CA LYS A 476 3.79 -8.92 3.64
C LYS A 476 3.52 -9.01 5.15
N PRO A 477 3.64 -7.89 5.85
CA PRO A 477 3.45 -7.90 7.30
C PRO A 477 1.97 -8.13 7.64
N GLY A 478 1.71 -8.86 8.73
CA GLY A 478 0.36 -9.27 9.14
C GLY A 478 -0.21 -10.46 8.36
N GLU A 479 0.57 -11.10 7.50
CA GLU A 479 0.18 -12.27 6.70
C GLU A 479 1.18 -13.43 6.88
N GLY A 480 0.76 -14.64 6.48
CA GLY A 480 1.60 -15.84 6.46
C GLY A 480 2.44 -16.02 5.19
N GLY A 481 3.35 -17.00 5.22
CA GLY A 481 4.07 -17.46 4.04
C GLY A 481 3.11 -17.98 2.95
N GLU A 482 3.50 -17.83 1.68
CA GLU A 482 2.75 -18.37 0.54
C GLU A 482 3.74 -19.19 -0.30
N LEU A 483 3.33 -20.40 -0.65
CA LEU A 483 4.06 -21.28 -1.55
C LEU A 483 3.05 -21.79 -2.60
N PRO A 484 3.25 -21.50 -3.90
CA PRO A 484 2.42 -22.07 -4.95
C PRO A 484 2.42 -23.60 -4.84
N GLY A 485 1.23 -24.19 -4.94
CA GLY A 485 0.99 -25.64 -4.74
C GLY A 485 1.21 -26.48 -5.98
#